data_AF-A0A2V8NBJ9-F1
#
_entry.id   AF-A0A2V8NBJ9-F1
#
_cell.length_a   1.000
_cell.length_b   1.000
_cell.length_c   1.000
_cell.angle_alpha   90.00
_cell.angle_beta   90.00
_cell.angle_gamma   90.00
#
_symmetry.space_group_name_H-M   'P 1'
#
loop_
_entity.id
_entity.type
_entity.pdbx_description
1 polymer ?
#
loop_
_entity_poly.entity_id
_entity_poly.type
_entity_poly.pdbx_seq_one_letter_code
_entity_poly.pdbx_strand_id
1 'polypeptide(L)'
;MDGPLVDLVKAGVDACNKSDIGYFDKIFADDMLWVDEDGHEMTTKMFALYLLNRQLIATPKRTMSVHDIATGTWGDTAWAAFAFTIDDGLHKRIGTH
;
A
#
# COMPACT_ATOMS: atom_id res chain seq x y z
N MET A 1 11.91 -9.04 -15.61
CA MET A 1 10.91 -9.37 -14.57
C MET A 1 11.60 -9.11 -13.25
N ASP A 2 11.04 -8.22 -12.43
CA ASP A 2 11.75 -7.62 -11.29
C ASP A 2 11.59 -8.44 -10.00
N GLY A 3 10.94 -9.60 -10.07
CA GLY A 3 10.69 -10.54 -8.97
C GLY A 3 9.25 -10.43 -8.45
N PRO A 4 8.67 -11.52 -7.94
CA PRO A 4 7.24 -11.60 -7.63
C PRO A 4 6.80 -10.57 -6.57
N LEU A 5 7.66 -10.23 -5.61
CA LEU A 5 7.35 -9.22 -4.58
C LEU A 5 7.42 -7.80 -5.13
N VAL A 6 8.34 -7.52 -6.06
CA VAL A 6 8.38 -6.23 -6.76
C VAL A 6 7.12 -6.06 -7.62
N ASP A 7 6.71 -7.12 -8.32
CA ASP A 7 5.49 -7.13 -9.12
C ASP A 7 4.25 -6.93 -8.23
N LEU A 8 4.21 -7.52 -7.03
CA LEU A 8 3.14 -7.32 -6.05
C LEU A 8 3.05 -5.86 -5.55
N VAL A 9 4.19 -5.24 -5.22
CA VAL A 9 4.25 -3.82 -4.83
C VAL A 9 3.72 -2.93 -5.96
N LYS A 10 4.20 -3.16 -7.19
CA LYS A 10 3.76 -2.39 -8.37
C LYS A 10 2.26 -2.55 -8.63
N ALA A 11 1.72 -3.77 -8.49
CA ALA A 11 0.29 -4.02 -8.62
C ALA A 11 -0.55 -3.31 -7.55
N GLY A 12 -0.05 -3.25 -6.30
CA GLY A 12 -0.68 -2.46 -5.23
C GLY A 12 -0.70 -0.95 -5.51
N VAL A 13 0.41 -0.40 -6.01
CA VAL A 13 0.49 1.01 -6.41
C VAL A 13 -0.46 1.31 -7.58
N ASP A 14 -0.53 0.42 -8.56
CA ASP A 14 -1.47 0.52 -9.68
C ASP A 14 -2.93 0.51 -9.18
N ALA A 15 -3.26 -0.36 -8.22
CA ALA A 15 -4.58 -0.41 -7.60
C ALA A 15 -4.90 0.89 -6.85
N CYS A 16 -3.94 1.45 -6.10
CA CYS A 16 -4.08 2.77 -5.48
C CYS A 16 -4.43 3.85 -6.52
N ASN A 17 -3.66 3.92 -7.61
CA ASN A 17 -3.82 4.94 -8.65
C ASN A 17 -5.14 4.78 -9.43
N LYS A 18 -5.69 3.57 -9.51
CA LYS A 18 -6.98 3.26 -10.15
C LYS A 18 -8.16 3.34 -9.18
N SER A 19 -7.93 3.62 -7.90
CA SER A 19 -8.95 3.57 -6.84
C SER A 19 -9.63 2.19 -6.75
N ASP A 20 -8.88 1.10 -7.00
CA ASP A 20 -9.37 -0.27 -7.02
C ASP A 20 -9.31 -0.91 -5.62
N ILE A 21 -10.33 -0.65 -4.80
CA ILE A 21 -10.42 -1.27 -3.47
C ILE A 21 -10.60 -2.79 -3.55
N GLY A 22 -11.15 -3.31 -4.66
CA GLY A 22 -11.39 -4.73 -4.86
C GLY A 22 -10.11 -5.55 -5.01
N TYR A 23 -9.01 -4.93 -5.44
CA TYR A 23 -7.68 -5.54 -5.39
C TYR A 23 -7.27 -5.85 -3.94
N PHE A 24 -7.36 -4.86 -3.05
CA PHE A 24 -6.94 -4.99 -1.64
C PHE A 24 -7.81 -5.98 -0.87
N ASP A 25 -9.11 -6.00 -1.12
CA ASP A 25 -10.01 -6.99 -0.52
C ASP A 25 -9.63 -8.44 -0.86
N LYS A 26 -9.07 -8.67 -2.05
CA LYS A 26 -8.61 -10.01 -2.46
C LYS A 26 -7.26 -10.39 -1.87
N ILE A 27 -6.33 -9.43 -1.73
CA ILE A 27 -4.94 -9.74 -1.33
C ILE A 27 -4.72 -9.67 0.18
N PHE A 28 -5.53 -8.92 0.93
CA PHE A 28 -5.41 -8.85 2.38
C PHE A 28 -5.90 -10.15 3.02
N ALA A 29 -5.04 -10.72 3.85
CA ALA A 29 -5.41 -11.81 4.75
C ALA A 29 -6.48 -11.33 5.75
N ASP A 30 -7.36 -12.24 6.18
CA ASP A 30 -8.45 -11.89 7.10
C ASP A 30 -7.94 -11.50 8.50
N ASP A 31 -6.77 -12.02 8.89
CA ASP A 31 -6.07 -11.78 10.15
C ASP A 31 -4.94 -10.72 10.05
N MET A 32 -4.98 -9.88 9.00
CA MET A 32 -3.96 -8.85 8.81
C MET A 32 -3.88 -7.82 9.94
N LEU A 33 -2.68 -7.27 10.16
CA LEU A 33 -2.42 -6.12 11.02
C LEU A 33 -1.99 -4.94 10.14
N TRP A 34 -2.69 -3.80 10.27
CA TRP A 34 -2.22 -2.53 9.73
C TRP A 34 -1.74 -1.66 10.89
N VAL A 35 -0.54 -1.12 10.77
CA VAL A 35 0.01 -0.12 11.70
C VAL A 35 0.17 1.20 10.95
N ASP A 36 -0.43 2.28 11.48
CA ASP A 36 -0.23 3.61 10.90
C ASP A 36 1.13 4.22 11.30
N GLU A 37 1.42 5.42 10.80
CA GLU A 37 2.70 6.10 11.08
C GLU A 37 2.90 6.49 12.55
N ASP A 38 1.81 6.56 13.32
CA ASP A 38 1.80 6.92 14.74
C ASP A 38 1.82 5.68 15.65
N GLY A 39 1.86 4.47 15.06
CA GLY A 39 1.88 3.21 15.79
C GLY A 39 0.49 2.72 16.22
N HIS A 40 -0.60 3.29 15.69
CA HIS A 40 -1.94 2.74 15.94
C HIS A 40 -2.13 1.44 15.17
N GLU A 41 -2.54 0.41 15.90
CA GLU A 41 -2.83 -0.91 15.37
C GLU A 41 -4.29 -1.06 14.95
N MET A 42 -4.48 -1.64 13.78
CA MET A 42 -5.78 -1.91 13.19
C MET A 42 -5.84 -3.38 12.80
N THR A 43 -6.63 -4.12 13.57
CA THR A 43 -6.56 -5.59 13.63
C THR A 43 -7.63 -6.30 12.81
N THR A 44 -8.38 -5.58 11.96
CA THR A 44 -9.37 -6.20 11.08
C THR A 44 -9.20 -5.75 9.64
N LYS A 45 -9.26 -6.70 8.72
CA LYS A 45 -9.32 -6.44 7.27
C LYS A 45 -10.40 -5.43 6.91
N MET A 46 -11.60 -5.56 7.51
CA MET A 46 -12.71 -4.62 7.28
C MET A 46 -12.31 -3.17 7.61
N PHE A 47 -11.65 -2.94 8.74
CA PHE A 47 -11.26 -1.59 9.14
C PHE A 47 -10.10 -1.05 8.30
N ALA A 48 -9.13 -1.90 7.94
CA ALA A 48 -8.06 -1.55 7.01
C ALA A 48 -8.61 -1.13 5.64
N LEU A 49 -9.52 -1.91 5.07
CA LEU A 49 -10.18 -1.59 3.79
C LEU A 49 -11.01 -0.30 3.88
N TYR A 50 -11.72 -0.08 4.98
CA TYR A 50 -12.48 1.15 5.19
C TYR A 50 -11.58 2.39 5.14
N LEU A 51 -10.45 2.37 5.85
CA LEU A 51 -9.52 3.51 5.87
C LEU A 51 -8.79 3.68 4.55
N LEU A 52 -8.35 2.59 3.92
CA LEU A 52 -7.74 2.63 2.60
C LEU A 52 -8.71 3.23 1.57
N ASN A 53 -9.96 2.78 1.55
CA ASN A 53 -10.97 3.31 0.63
C ASN A 53 -11.16 4.82 0.79
N ARG A 54 -11.14 5.34 2.03
CA ARG A 54 -11.17 6.80 2.28
C ARG A 54 -9.99 7.54 1.63
N GLN A 55 -8.81 6.91 1.56
CA GLN A 55 -7.67 7.49 0.85
C GLN A 55 -7.83 7.42 -0.67
N LEU A 56 -8.36 6.30 -1.20
CA LEU A 56 -8.52 6.05 -2.64
C LEU A 56 -9.56 6.95 -3.32
N ILE A 57 -10.57 7.42 -2.57
CA ILE A 57 -11.64 8.30 -3.06
C ILE A 57 -11.47 9.76 -2.63
N ALA A 58 -10.32 10.11 -2.03
CA ALA A 58 -10.05 11.47 -1.59
C ALA A 58 -10.08 12.47 -2.76
N THR A 59 -10.53 13.69 -2.47
CA THR A 59 -10.50 14.82 -3.40
C THR A 59 -9.61 15.93 -2.83
N PRO A 60 -8.61 16.44 -3.57
CA PRO A 60 -8.22 16.02 -4.92
C PRO A 60 -7.66 14.59 -4.97
N LYS A 61 -7.77 13.95 -6.15
CA LYS A 61 -7.35 12.55 -6.33
C LYS A 61 -5.85 12.42 -6.08
N ARG A 62 -5.49 11.45 -5.24
CA ARG A 62 -4.10 11.12 -4.93
C ARG A 62 -3.54 10.12 -5.92
N THR A 63 -2.27 10.28 -6.25
CA THR A 63 -1.48 9.29 -6.99
C THR A 63 -0.26 8.91 -6.17
N MET A 64 0.20 7.67 -6.33
CA MET A 64 1.36 7.11 -5.66
C MET A 64 2.38 6.64 -6.70
N SER A 65 3.65 6.88 -6.40
CA SER A 65 4.79 6.27 -7.08
C SER A 65 5.76 5.70 -6.05
N VAL A 66 6.52 4.69 -6.44
CA VAL A 66 7.47 3.99 -5.57
C VAL A 66 8.81 3.82 -6.25
N HIS A 67 9.88 3.80 -5.46
CA HIS A 67 11.25 3.52 -5.90
C HIS A 67 12.03 2.80 -4.81
N ASP A 68 13.25 2.36 -5.12
CA ASP A 68 14.16 1.66 -4.20
C ASP A 68 13.49 0.48 -3.47
N ILE A 69 12.73 -0.33 -4.23
CA ILE A 69 12.03 -1.49 -3.67
C ILE A 69 13.07 -2.54 -3.24
N ALA A 70 13.18 -2.74 -1.93
CA ALA A 70 13.90 -3.84 -1.31
C ALA A 70 12.92 -4.96 -0.98
N THR A 71 13.36 -6.21 -1.17
CA THR A 71 12.54 -7.39 -0.88
C THR A 71 13.36 -8.44 -0.17
N GLY A 72 12.72 -9.26 0.64
CA GLY A 72 13.34 -10.44 1.23
C GLY A 72 12.34 -11.52 1.56
N THR A 73 12.86 -12.72 1.81
CA THR A 73 12.08 -13.91 2.14
C THR A 73 12.73 -14.64 3.30
N TRP A 74 11.92 -15.18 4.20
CA TRP A 74 12.35 -16.08 5.27
C TRP A 74 11.31 -17.19 5.45
N GLY A 75 11.65 -18.41 5.02
CA GLY A 75 10.71 -19.52 5.02
C GLY A 75 9.54 -19.27 4.06
N ASP A 76 8.32 -19.29 4.60
CA ASP A 76 7.06 -18.96 3.92
C ASP A 76 6.70 -17.47 4.00
N THR A 77 7.52 -16.67 4.71
CA THR A 77 7.30 -15.25 4.89
C THR A 77 8.08 -14.44 3.86
N ALA A 78 7.49 -13.36 3.39
CA ALA A 78 8.10 -12.41 2.47
C ALA A 78 7.82 -10.98 2.92
N TRP A 79 8.73 -10.06 2.59
CA TRP A 79 8.56 -8.64 2.86
C TRP A 79 9.02 -7.81 1.66
N ALA A 80 8.44 -6.62 1.55
CA ALA A 80 8.89 -5.58 0.66
C ALA A 80 8.88 -4.23 1.40
N ALA A 81 9.89 -3.41 1.16
CA ALA A 81 10.01 -2.03 1.65
C ALA A 81 10.39 -1.13 0.48
N PHE A 82 9.82 0.06 0.35
CA PHE A 82 9.97 0.91 -0.82
C PHE A 82 9.77 2.40 -0.54
N ALA A 83 10.69 3.26 -0.93
CA ALA A 83 10.42 4.70 -0.82
C ALA A 83 9.22 5.08 -1.70
N PHE A 84 8.39 6.02 -1.25
CA PHE A 84 7.16 6.40 -1.94
C PHE A 84 6.96 7.92 -2.01
N THR A 85 6.25 8.35 -3.05
CA THR A 85 5.70 9.71 -3.16
C THR A 85 4.19 9.61 -3.38
N ILE A 86 3.43 10.32 -2.55
CA ILE A 86 2.00 10.57 -2.74
C ILE A 86 1.82 12.02 -3.20
N ASP A 87 1.11 12.22 -4.30
CA ASP A 87 0.84 13.52 -4.92
C ASP A 87 -0.67 13.71 -5.12
N ASP A 88 -1.22 14.80 -4.59
CA ASP A 88 -2.63 15.17 -4.75
C ASP A 88 -2.85 16.34 -5.73
N GLY A 89 -1.80 16.76 -6.43
CA GLY A 89 -1.78 17.89 -7.37
C GLY A 89 -1.50 19.24 -6.69
N LEU A 90 -1.65 19.34 -5.37
CA LEU A 90 -1.37 20.54 -4.57
C LEU A 90 -0.19 20.32 -3.60
N HIS A 91 -0.09 19.12 -3.05
CA HIS A 91 0.90 18.71 -2.06
C HIS A 91 1.56 17.39 -2.47
N LYS A 92 2.83 17.28 -2.10
CA LYS A 92 3.61 16.04 -2.23
C LYS A 92 4.05 15.58 -0.86
N ARG A 93 3.78 14.32 -0.55
CA ARG A 93 4.28 13.64 0.64
C ARG A 93 5.28 12.58 0.20
N ILE A 94 6.49 12.66 0.72
CA ILE A 94 7.57 11.71 0.47
C ILE A 94 7.74 10.87 1.74
N GLY A 95 7.75 9.55 1.57
CA GLY A 95 8.06 8.59 2.63
C GLY A 95 9.27 7.76 2.23
N THR A 96 10.11 7.48 3.22
CA THR A 96 11.25 6.56 3.10
C THR A 96 11.07 5.47 4.15
N HIS A 97 11.34 4.22 3.79
CA HIS A 97 11.55 3.16 4.79
C HIS A 97 13.03 3.07 5.18
#